data_AF-A0A2N1CU82-F1
#
_entry.id   AF-A0A2N1CU82-F1
#
_cell.length_a   1.000
_cell.length_b   1.000
_cell.length_c   1.000
_cell.angle_alpha   90.00
_cell.angle_beta   90.00
_cell.angle_gamma   90.00
#
_symmetry.space_group_name_H-M   'P 1'
#
loop_
_entity.id
_entity.type
_entity.pdbx_description
1 polymer ?
#
loop_
_entity_poly.entity_id
_entity_poly.type
_entity_poly.pdbx_seq_one_letter_code
_entity_poly.pdbx_strand_id
1 'polypeptide(L)'
;MNQSIDEEYPLWRFSLAEKTQHQMKAVKQPHSQFLLLWLAQFESLWLDLEKGLKQVVNAPHSRLVATHRFVNMDRLKGRLTPKLEQAVNQAKENRQWDKRFRLDKKVLSVDTPENRFIKSVVSSSISKLTKIVNQLQENQLEPDKQRISESFFNQLGKWQASMRFFQRQPMFKEVGNFTGLSSESLVLQQKPGYARVYKIWQQLKWYLELLQGQNNLSLRSISELYEIWCFLEVRRILLELGFEQSESARVAMVNNGIEVSMQDGMKGAFSFKRDDGVEIRLAHEPKFNKNGSPIKSWTTTQIPDILLEVTFVDGQQFVWIFDAKYRIKKDSNKERSPIDQGDLAPDDAINQMHRYRDALIHQNQSNYEQVVKSRPVFWAFALYPGFHAQTSKPNPYEDPINEIGIGAFSLLPSESNEGSYWLTEFLAEKLGRAKTVYDKASSDKHFVEESPRISYRGTSISRFTDLTIAANQLGPNRNELYVNQFNAGKAKFYHTRVAAFKRQKIEQHIVIEARYLAVALTQLEGQKREIKYLYPIIKAEKVKRGDISIAQAGAELSFNGDELYWLFTLGESLILKNVMTQDWDIHFKLNFMLLHLTQVDFKGV
;
A
#
# COMPACT_ATOMS: atom_id res chain seq x y z
N MET A 1 -2.35 9.26 45.70
CA MET A 1 -2.08 8.11 44.82
C MET A 1 -2.13 8.51 43.35
N ASN A 2 -3.20 9.17 42.86
CA ASN A 2 -3.24 9.70 41.49
C ASN A 2 -2.20 10.80 41.22
N GLN A 3 -1.93 11.72 42.16
CA GLN A 3 -0.94 12.80 41.97
C GLN A 3 0.54 12.34 41.84
N SER A 4 0.92 11.18 42.37
CA SER A 4 2.31 10.68 42.26
C SER A 4 2.53 9.88 40.98
N ILE A 5 1.52 9.13 40.54
CA ILE A 5 1.49 8.49 39.21
C ILE A 5 1.44 9.57 38.10
N ASP A 6 0.81 10.70 38.42
CA ASP A 6 0.69 11.87 37.55
C ASP A 6 2.05 12.51 37.19
N GLU A 7 3.01 12.53 38.10
CA GLU A 7 4.35 13.09 37.88
C GLU A 7 5.26 12.14 37.08
N GLU A 8 5.06 10.83 37.21
CA GLU A 8 5.96 9.80 36.69
C GLU A 8 5.54 9.25 35.31
N TYR A 9 4.24 9.17 35.00
CA TYR A 9 3.73 8.64 33.72
C TYR A 9 2.49 9.39 33.19
N PRO A 10 2.64 10.60 32.61
CA PRO A 10 1.53 11.47 32.20
C PRO A 10 0.57 10.83 31.17
N LEU A 11 1.09 9.91 30.36
CA LEU A 11 0.37 9.30 29.25
C LEU A 11 -0.61 8.19 29.71
N TRP A 12 -0.40 7.55 30.87
CA TRP A 12 -1.21 6.42 31.39
C TRP A 12 -2.67 6.77 31.75
N ARG A 13 -3.06 8.04 31.62
CA ARG A 13 -4.33 8.60 32.13
C ARG A 13 -5.54 8.47 31.21
N PHE A 14 -5.41 7.79 30.08
CA PHE A 14 -6.56 7.44 29.25
C PHE A 14 -7.30 6.17 29.71
N SER A 15 -6.78 5.49 30.74
CA SER A 15 -7.48 4.40 31.43
C SER A 15 -8.71 4.94 32.17
N LEU A 16 -9.80 5.12 31.41
CA LEU A 16 -11.19 4.89 31.79
C LEU A 16 -11.56 5.25 33.24
N ALA A 17 -12.17 6.42 33.42
CA ALA A 17 -13.21 6.55 34.44
C ALA A 17 -14.46 5.79 33.94
N GLU A 18 -14.40 4.45 33.97
CA GLU A 18 -15.48 3.56 33.53
C GLU A 18 -16.57 3.44 34.60
N LYS A 19 -17.83 3.56 34.18
CA LYS A 19 -19.00 3.33 35.02
C LYS A 19 -19.14 1.84 35.37
N THR A 20 -19.15 1.57 36.67
CA THR A 20 -19.98 0.54 37.35
C THR A 20 -20.10 -0.86 36.71
N GLN A 21 -19.23 -1.76 37.18
CA GLN A 21 -19.47 -3.12 37.71
C GLN A 21 -20.37 -4.17 37.00
N HIS A 22 -21.22 -3.87 36.01
CA HIS A 22 -22.15 -4.88 35.45
C HIS A 22 -21.80 -5.43 34.07
N GLN A 23 -20.90 -4.80 33.30
CA GLN A 23 -20.41 -5.34 32.01
C GLN A 23 -18.99 -5.96 32.08
N MET A 24 -18.32 -5.89 33.25
CA MET A 24 -16.92 -6.33 33.45
C MET A 24 -16.70 -7.86 33.54
N LYS A 25 -17.56 -8.71 32.97
CA LYS A 25 -17.22 -10.14 32.84
C LYS A 25 -16.45 -10.46 31.55
N ALA A 26 -16.42 -9.55 30.56
CA ALA A 26 -15.89 -9.88 29.23
C ALA A 26 -14.59 -9.18 28.81
N VAL A 27 -14.09 -8.12 29.46
CA VAL A 27 -12.83 -7.47 29.05
C VAL A 27 -12.05 -7.06 30.28
N LYS A 28 -11.03 -7.84 30.65
CA LYS A 28 -10.22 -7.60 31.86
C LYS A 28 -8.85 -6.97 31.62
N GLN A 29 -8.47 -6.62 30.39
CA GLN A 29 -7.29 -5.77 30.11
C GLN A 29 -7.47 -5.02 28.77
N PRO A 30 -7.88 -3.74 28.76
CA PRO A 30 -7.72 -2.89 27.57
C PRO A 30 -6.23 -2.54 27.43
N HIS A 31 -5.62 -2.93 26.31
CA HIS A 31 -4.21 -2.66 26.05
C HIS A 31 -4.02 -1.16 25.78
N SER A 32 -3.69 -0.37 26.80
CA SER A 32 -3.57 1.10 26.73
C SER A 32 -2.45 1.59 25.80
N GLN A 33 -1.58 0.68 25.35
CA GLN A 33 -0.37 0.97 24.59
C GLN A 33 -0.61 1.67 23.25
N PHE A 34 -1.59 1.25 22.45
CA PHE A 34 -1.92 1.95 21.20
C PHE A 34 -2.25 3.40 21.46
N LEU A 35 -3.10 3.67 22.45
CA LEU A 35 -3.58 5.01 22.70
C LEU A 35 -2.45 5.87 23.27
N LEU A 36 -1.58 5.29 24.12
CA LEU A 36 -0.34 5.90 24.57
C LEU A 36 0.58 6.29 23.39
N LEU A 37 0.82 5.35 22.47
CA LEU A 37 1.67 5.54 21.29
C LEU A 37 1.05 6.53 20.31
N TRP A 38 -0.27 6.49 20.12
CA TRP A 38 -1.02 7.41 19.29
C TRP A 38 -0.95 8.83 19.84
N LEU A 39 -1.09 9.02 21.16
CA LEU A 39 -0.92 10.33 21.81
C LEU A 39 0.51 10.82 21.74
N ALA A 40 1.48 9.94 22.00
CA ALA A 40 2.89 10.28 21.89
C ALA A 40 3.24 10.73 20.47
N GLN A 41 2.73 10.02 19.46
CA GLN A 41 2.86 10.43 18.06
C GLN A 41 2.17 11.77 17.81
N PHE A 42 0.95 11.97 18.29
CA PHE A 42 0.22 13.23 18.15
C PHE A 42 0.97 14.41 18.79
N GLU A 43 1.52 14.22 19.99
CA GLU A 43 2.35 15.20 20.68
C GLU A 43 3.65 15.49 19.94
N SER A 44 4.33 14.44 19.45
CA SER A 44 5.55 14.55 18.63
C SER A 44 5.30 15.39 17.37
N LEU A 45 4.16 15.19 16.69
CA LEU A 45 3.74 16.00 15.55
C LEU A 45 3.54 17.49 15.91
N TRP A 46 2.93 17.79 17.05
CA TRP A 46 2.77 19.18 17.51
C TRP A 46 4.12 19.84 17.81
N LEU A 47 5.01 19.14 18.52
CA LEU A 47 6.35 19.64 18.84
C LEU A 47 7.15 19.93 17.55
N ASP A 48 7.03 19.05 16.57
CA ASP A 48 7.70 19.21 15.28
C ASP A 48 7.07 20.31 14.41
N LEU A 49 5.75 20.52 14.51
CA LEU A 49 5.08 21.66 13.89
C LEU A 49 5.62 22.96 14.46
N GLU A 50 5.76 23.06 15.78
CA GLU A 50 6.32 24.24 16.45
C GLU A 50 7.76 24.52 16.01
N LYS A 51 8.60 23.48 15.91
CA LYS A 51 9.97 23.62 15.39
C LYS A 51 9.96 24.17 13.97
N GLY A 52 9.08 23.67 13.11
CA GLY A 52 8.91 24.15 11.73
C GLY A 52 8.44 25.62 11.69
N LEU A 53 7.46 25.99 12.51
CA LEU A 53 6.95 27.36 12.60
C LEU A 53 8.00 28.34 13.12
N LYS A 54 8.82 27.94 14.12
CA LYS A 54 9.96 28.76 14.60
C LYS A 54 10.94 29.06 13.47
N GLN A 55 11.27 28.06 12.65
CA GLN A 55 12.16 28.26 11.49
C GLN A 55 11.56 29.22 10.46
N VAL A 56 10.27 29.09 10.17
CA VAL A 56 9.56 29.98 9.23
C VAL A 56 9.52 31.42 9.75
N VAL A 57 9.23 31.63 11.04
CA VAL A 57 9.17 32.96 11.66
C VAL A 57 10.54 33.62 11.71
N ASN A 58 11.61 32.86 11.95
CA ASN A 58 12.96 33.38 11.98
C ASN A 58 13.50 33.73 10.58
N ALA A 59 13.05 33.02 9.53
CA ALA A 59 13.54 33.20 8.16
C ALA A 59 12.41 33.16 7.11
N PRO A 60 11.47 34.13 7.15
CA PRO A 60 10.31 34.13 6.27
C PRO A 60 10.75 34.26 4.81
N HIS A 61 10.11 33.48 3.95
CA HIS A 61 10.27 33.61 2.51
C HIS A 61 9.75 34.98 2.09
N SER A 62 10.57 35.73 1.37
CA SER A 62 10.22 37.04 0.86
C SER A 62 10.42 37.07 -0.65
N ARG A 63 9.58 37.84 -1.34
CA ARG A 63 9.66 38.05 -2.78
C ARG A 63 9.82 39.54 -3.07
N LEU A 64 10.63 39.87 -4.07
CA LEU A 64 10.72 41.23 -4.58
C LEU A 64 9.42 41.60 -5.30
N VAL A 65 8.66 42.53 -4.70
CA VAL A 65 7.43 43.08 -5.27
C VAL A 65 7.70 44.52 -5.71
N ALA A 66 7.26 44.86 -6.92
CA ALA A 66 7.29 46.24 -7.39
C ALA A 66 6.21 47.04 -6.66
N THR A 67 6.61 48.10 -5.98
CA THR A 67 5.72 49.05 -5.33
C THR A 67 5.80 50.37 -6.09
N HIS A 68 4.64 50.93 -6.40
CA HIS A 68 4.50 52.22 -7.08
C HIS A 68 4.12 53.27 -6.05
N ARG A 69 4.97 54.28 -5.87
CA ARG A 69 4.66 55.44 -5.03
C ARG A 69 4.76 56.70 -5.85
N PHE A 70 3.76 57.57 -5.71
CA PHE A 70 3.79 58.91 -6.27
C PHE A 70 4.49 59.83 -5.29
N VAL A 71 5.65 60.35 -5.67
CA VAL A 71 6.47 61.23 -4.84
C VAL A 71 6.65 62.58 -5.51
N ASN A 72 6.73 63.62 -4.70
CA ASN A 72 7.06 64.96 -5.17
C ASN A 72 8.53 65.01 -5.67
N MET A 73 8.85 66.03 -6.47
CA MET A 73 10.14 66.20 -7.12
C MET A 73 11.33 66.25 -6.14
N ASP A 74 11.13 66.84 -4.96
CA ASP A 74 12.09 66.98 -3.85
C ASP A 74 12.46 65.64 -3.19
N ARG A 75 11.59 64.62 -3.31
CA ARG A 75 11.77 63.30 -2.69
C ARG A 75 12.37 62.26 -3.65
N LEU A 76 12.62 62.63 -4.91
CA LEU A 76 13.31 61.77 -5.87
C LEU A 76 14.80 61.70 -5.52
N LYS A 77 15.28 60.52 -5.09
CA LYS A 77 16.67 60.29 -4.71
C LYS A 77 17.30 59.18 -5.55
N GLY A 78 18.58 59.32 -5.87
CA GLY A 78 19.37 58.34 -6.61
C GLY A 78 19.29 58.49 -8.14
N ARG A 79 19.83 57.51 -8.86
CA ARG A 79 19.83 57.49 -10.33
C ARG A 79 18.42 57.25 -10.86
N LEU A 80 17.86 58.25 -11.55
CA LEU A 80 16.54 58.16 -12.18
C LEU A 80 16.63 57.34 -13.47
N THR A 81 15.52 56.71 -13.86
CA THR A 81 15.42 56.09 -15.18
C THR A 81 15.32 57.20 -16.25
N PRO A 82 15.85 56.99 -17.47
CA PRO A 82 15.86 58.03 -18.50
C PRO A 82 14.47 58.62 -18.80
N LYS A 83 13.42 57.79 -18.76
CA LYS A 83 12.03 58.23 -18.92
C LYS A 83 11.55 59.14 -17.79
N LEU A 84 11.92 58.84 -16.55
CA LEU A 84 11.55 59.62 -15.38
C LEU A 84 12.31 60.96 -15.35
N GLU A 85 13.58 60.94 -15.74
CA GLU A 85 14.43 62.12 -15.87
C GLU A 85 13.87 63.11 -16.90
N GLN A 86 13.49 62.63 -18.09
CA GLN A 86 12.85 63.46 -19.11
C GLN A 86 11.53 64.07 -18.62
N ALA A 87 10.69 63.28 -17.93
CA ALA A 87 9.42 63.77 -17.39
C ALA A 87 9.61 64.83 -16.28
N VAL A 88 10.65 64.70 -15.46
CA VAL A 88 11.01 65.69 -14.43
C VAL A 88 11.54 66.97 -15.08
N ASN A 89 12.37 66.87 -16.11
CA ASN A 89 12.91 68.05 -16.81
C ASN A 89 11.80 68.85 -17.51
N GLN A 90 10.87 68.17 -18.20
CA GLN A 90 9.70 68.84 -18.80
C GLN A 90 8.81 69.51 -17.74
N ALA A 91 8.66 68.92 -16.56
CA ALA A 91 7.89 69.53 -15.49
C ALA A 91 8.58 70.76 -14.89
N LYS A 92 9.93 70.77 -14.82
CA LYS A 92 10.71 71.95 -14.43
C LYS A 92 10.57 73.08 -15.43
N GLU A 93 10.67 72.79 -16.73
CA GLU A 93 10.50 73.77 -17.81
C GLU A 93 9.10 74.41 -17.76
N ASN A 94 8.07 73.59 -17.52
CA ASN A 94 6.68 74.04 -17.42
C ASN A 94 6.30 74.61 -16.03
N ARG A 95 7.27 74.79 -15.10
CA ARG A 95 7.07 75.30 -13.73
C ARG A 95 6.03 74.52 -12.90
N GLN A 96 5.87 73.22 -13.17
CA GLN A 96 4.93 72.33 -12.47
C GLN A 96 5.60 71.66 -11.25
N TRP A 97 5.87 72.43 -10.21
CA TRP A 97 6.60 71.97 -9.02
C TRP A 97 5.82 70.98 -8.15
N ASP A 98 4.49 71.07 -8.13
CA ASP A 98 3.60 70.20 -7.35
C ASP A 98 3.32 68.85 -8.01
N LYS A 99 3.85 68.62 -9.23
CA LYS A 99 3.61 67.38 -9.96
C LYS A 99 4.26 66.20 -9.24
N ARG A 100 3.49 65.13 -9.06
CA ARG A 100 3.98 63.87 -8.49
C ARG A 100 4.45 62.92 -9.58
N PHE A 101 5.58 62.28 -9.33
CA PHE A 101 6.20 61.33 -10.25
C PHE A 101 6.08 59.91 -9.70
N ARG A 102 5.79 58.96 -10.58
CA ARG A 102 5.72 57.55 -10.24
C ARG A 102 7.13 56.99 -10.04
N LEU A 103 7.43 56.57 -8.82
CA LEU A 103 8.65 55.86 -8.48
C LEU A 103 8.36 54.37 -8.33
N ASP A 104 9.01 53.56 -9.16
CA ASP A 104 8.92 52.11 -9.12
C ASP A 104 10.07 51.57 -8.25
N LYS A 105 9.76 51.12 -7.02
CA LYS A 105 10.74 50.53 -6.11
C LYS A 105 10.43 49.06 -5.89
N LYS A 106 11.44 48.19 -5.99
CA LYS A 106 11.31 46.79 -5.56
C LYS A 106 11.55 46.70 -4.06
N VAL A 107 10.58 46.19 -3.31
CA VAL A 107 10.67 45.94 -1.87
C VAL A 107 10.51 44.44 -1.63
N LEU A 108 11.26 43.90 -0.69
CA LEU A 108 11.04 42.53 -0.22
C LEU A 108 9.73 42.50 0.56
N SER A 109 8.73 41.81 0.01
CA SER A 109 7.46 41.55 0.68
C SER A 109 7.48 40.14 1.24
N VAL A 110 7.03 39.99 2.49
CA VAL A 110 6.77 38.68 3.10
C VAL A 110 5.40 38.13 2.72
N ASP A 111 4.58 38.89 2.00
CA ASP A 111 3.26 38.43 1.56
C ASP A 111 3.37 37.51 0.34
N THR A 112 3.79 36.25 0.59
CA THR A 112 3.90 35.20 -0.43
C THR A 112 2.79 34.15 -0.25
N PRO A 113 2.40 33.42 -1.31
CA PRO A 113 1.42 32.33 -1.20
C PRO A 113 1.78 31.29 -0.13
N GLU A 114 3.07 31.01 0.07
CA GLU A 114 3.57 30.08 1.07
C GLU A 114 3.37 30.63 2.49
N ASN A 115 3.67 31.90 2.74
CA ASN A 115 3.43 32.50 4.05
C ASN A 115 1.94 32.60 4.35
N ARG A 116 1.10 32.85 3.33
CA ARG A 116 -0.35 32.79 3.45
C ARG A 116 -0.81 31.38 3.82
N PHE A 117 -0.24 30.36 3.19
CA PHE A 117 -0.49 28.96 3.56
C PHE A 117 -0.13 28.68 5.02
N ILE A 118 1.08 29.06 5.48
CA ILE A 118 1.49 28.86 6.88
C ILE A 118 0.53 29.59 7.85
N LYS A 119 0.11 30.82 7.53
CA LYS A 119 -0.89 31.56 8.30
C LYS A 119 -2.23 30.82 8.39
N SER A 120 -2.64 30.19 7.29
CA SER A 120 -3.86 29.37 7.24
C SER A 120 -3.75 28.09 8.07
N VAL A 121 -2.57 27.46 8.11
CA VAL A 121 -2.28 26.29 8.98
C VAL A 121 -2.45 26.67 10.44
N VAL A 122 -1.79 27.75 10.90
CA VAL A 122 -1.89 28.22 12.29
C VAL A 122 -3.34 28.55 12.66
N SER A 123 -4.05 29.29 11.79
CA SER A 123 -5.44 29.69 12.04
C SER A 123 -6.39 28.49 12.07
N SER A 124 -6.18 27.53 11.17
CA SER A 124 -6.95 26.28 11.13
C SER A 124 -6.69 25.47 12.39
N SER A 125 -5.44 25.26 12.79
CA SER A 125 -5.08 24.57 14.04
C SER A 125 -5.79 25.17 15.25
N ILE A 126 -5.78 26.50 15.40
CA ILE A 126 -6.48 27.18 16.51
C ILE A 126 -7.99 26.90 16.45
N SER A 127 -8.62 27.09 15.29
CA SER A 127 -10.06 26.88 15.14
C SER A 127 -10.45 25.43 15.46
N LYS A 128 -9.70 24.47 14.90
CA LYS A 128 -9.89 23.04 15.08
C LYS A 128 -9.74 22.62 16.55
N LEU A 129 -8.66 23.04 17.21
CA LEU A 129 -8.43 22.79 18.65
C LEU A 129 -9.50 23.43 19.53
N THR A 130 -9.95 24.64 19.20
CA THR A 130 -11.01 25.33 19.96
C THR A 130 -12.32 24.55 19.90
N LYS A 131 -12.69 24.05 18.72
CA LYS A 131 -13.89 23.20 18.56
C LYS A 131 -13.80 21.94 19.40
N ILE A 132 -12.65 21.25 19.36
CA ILE A 132 -12.40 20.05 20.15
C ILE A 132 -12.54 20.37 21.65
N VAL A 133 -11.87 21.41 22.15
CA VAL A 133 -11.95 21.79 23.57
C VAL A 133 -13.39 22.11 24.00
N ASN A 134 -14.13 22.89 23.22
CA ASN A 134 -15.52 23.25 23.53
C ASN A 134 -16.42 22.00 23.55
N GLN A 135 -16.32 21.14 22.53
CA GLN A 135 -17.09 19.88 22.46
C GLN A 135 -16.79 18.97 23.65
N LEU A 136 -15.53 18.92 24.08
CA LEU A 136 -15.14 18.10 25.22
C LEU A 136 -15.64 18.68 26.55
N GLN A 137 -15.68 20.00 26.71
CA GLN A 137 -16.24 20.67 27.89
C GLN A 137 -17.75 20.46 28.00
N GLU A 138 -18.49 20.56 26.88
CA GLU A 138 -19.94 20.30 26.85
C GLU A 138 -20.28 18.85 27.26
N ASN A 139 -19.45 17.88 26.85
CA ASN A 139 -19.67 16.46 27.17
C ASN A 139 -19.26 16.08 28.61
N GLN A 140 -18.46 16.88 29.32
CA GLN A 140 -18.11 16.63 30.73
C GLN A 140 -19.28 16.92 31.70
N LEU A 141 -20.27 17.71 31.27
CA LEU A 141 -21.45 18.05 32.07
C LEU A 141 -22.48 16.91 32.12
N GLU A 142 -22.39 15.93 31.22
CA GLU A 142 -23.28 14.77 31.22
C GLU A 142 -22.68 13.60 32.03
N PRO A 143 -23.36 13.11 33.08
CA PRO A 143 -22.83 12.07 33.94
C PRO A 143 -22.65 10.72 33.25
N ASP A 144 -23.26 10.46 32.08
CA ASP A 144 -23.23 9.20 31.32
C ASP A 144 -22.14 9.11 30.24
N LYS A 145 -21.41 10.19 29.97
CA LYS A 145 -20.40 10.26 28.91
C LYS A 145 -18.97 10.12 29.44
N GLN A 146 -18.09 9.53 28.63
CA GLN A 146 -16.69 9.25 28.98
C GLN A 146 -15.94 10.56 29.34
N ARG A 147 -15.34 10.57 30.53
CA ARG A 147 -14.54 11.70 31.03
C ARG A 147 -13.10 11.58 30.53
N ILE A 148 -12.66 12.56 29.74
CA ILE A 148 -11.24 12.73 29.38
C ILE A 148 -10.50 13.39 30.55
N SER A 149 -9.24 13.02 30.76
CA SER A 149 -8.40 13.52 31.86
C SER A 149 -8.11 15.02 31.74
N GLU A 150 -8.07 15.69 32.89
CA GLU A 150 -7.77 17.14 32.98
C GLU A 150 -6.39 17.50 32.41
N SER A 151 -5.40 16.60 32.50
CA SER A 151 -4.07 16.81 31.93
C SER A 151 -4.07 16.88 30.41
N PHE A 152 -4.89 16.07 29.72
CA PHE A 152 -5.02 16.14 28.27
C PHE A 152 -5.72 17.43 27.82
N PHE A 153 -6.75 17.87 28.56
CA PHE A 153 -7.33 19.20 28.36
C PHE A 153 -6.28 20.32 28.50
N ASN A 154 -5.43 20.22 29.53
CA ASN A 154 -4.34 21.16 29.72
C ASN A 154 -3.34 21.10 28.55
N GLN A 155 -3.07 19.92 27.99
CA GLN A 155 -2.18 19.77 26.83
C GLN A 155 -2.78 20.36 25.54
N LEU A 156 -4.07 20.12 25.26
CA LEU A 156 -4.79 20.78 24.17
C LEU A 156 -4.75 22.31 24.32
N GLY A 157 -4.93 22.80 25.56
CA GLY A 157 -4.81 24.20 25.91
C GLY A 157 -3.40 24.75 25.63
N LYS A 158 -2.35 24.01 25.98
CA LYS A 158 -0.95 24.39 25.66
C LYS A 158 -0.71 24.50 24.17
N TRP A 159 -1.15 23.52 23.36
CA TRP A 159 -1.01 23.59 21.90
C TRP A 159 -1.79 24.77 21.31
N GLN A 160 -3.01 25.03 21.79
CA GLN A 160 -3.80 26.18 21.38
C GLN A 160 -3.10 27.51 21.72
N ALA A 161 -2.51 27.61 22.91
CA ALA A 161 -1.74 28.79 23.34
C ALA A 161 -0.47 28.99 22.50
N SER A 162 0.24 27.92 22.18
CA SER A 162 1.41 27.92 21.30
C SER A 162 1.06 28.40 19.89
N MET A 163 -0.02 27.89 19.29
CA MET A 163 -0.48 28.36 17.97
C MET A 163 -0.88 29.84 18.00
N ARG A 164 -1.55 30.32 19.06
CA ARG A 164 -1.85 31.75 19.26
C ARG A 164 -0.58 32.60 19.39
N PHE A 165 0.49 32.08 20.00
CA PHE A 165 1.79 32.75 20.03
C PHE A 165 2.33 32.95 18.61
N PHE A 166 2.33 31.92 17.77
CA PHE A 166 2.75 32.04 16.37
C PHE A 166 1.86 32.98 15.58
N GLN A 167 0.53 32.94 15.76
CA GLN A 167 -0.41 33.82 15.05
C GLN A 167 -0.12 35.31 15.28
N ARG A 168 0.40 35.68 16.46
CA ARG A 168 0.70 37.07 16.85
C ARG A 168 2.05 37.59 16.32
N GLN A 169 2.84 36.75 15.65
CA GLN A 169 4.15 37.14 15.13
C GLN A 169 4.02 38.25 14.07
N PRO A 170 4.95 39.23 14.02
CA PRO A 170 4.85 40.39 13.14
C PRO A 170 4.62 40.05 11.67
N MET A 171 5.29 39.03 11.15
CA MET A 171 5.16 38.64 9.74
C MET A 171 3.72 38.33 9.33
N PHE A 172 2.91 37.71 10.21
CA PHE A 172 1.54 37.32 9.86
C PHE A 172 0.56 38.50 9.85
N LYS A 173 0.96 39.67 10.38
CA LYS A 173 0.20 40.91 10.24
C LYS A 173 0.32 41.49 8.82
N GLU A 174 1.43 41.25 8.14
CA GLU A 174 1.70 41.74 6.79
C GLU A 174 1.25 40.76 5.69
N VAL A 175 0.99 39.50 6.05
CA VAL A 175 0.57 38.44 5.12
C VAL A 175 -0.95 38.43 4.95
N GLY A 176 -1.41 38.34 3.71
CA GLY A 176 -2.83 38.28 3.36
C GLY A 176 -3.53 36.96 3.72
N ASN A 177 -4.77 36.80 3.26
CA ASN A 177 -5.52 35.56 3.40
C ASN A 177 -5.09 34.52 2.36
N PHE A 178 -5.12 33.24 2.74
CA PHE A 178 -4.85 32.15 1.83
C PHE A 178 -6.06 31.88 0.92
N THR A 179 -5.84 31.91 -0.39
CA THR A 179 -6.88 31.70 -1.41
C THR A 179 -6.66 30.40 -2.20
N GLY A 180 -5.78 29.51 -1.73
CA GLY A 180 -5.33 28.33 -2.45
C GLY A 180 -3.96 28.52 -3.11
N LEU A 181 -3.34 27.40 -3.50
CA LEU A 181 -2.14 27.37 -4.33
C LEU A 181 -2.57 27.11 -5.77
N SER A 182 -2.12 27.92 -6.73
CA SER A 182 -2.42 27.76 -8.16
C SER A 182 -1.51 26.74 -8.86
N SER A 183 -0.41 26.34 -8.22
CA SER A 183 0.57 25.37 -8.69
C SER A 183 1.35 24.81 -7.50
N GLU A 184 2.10 23.72 -7.71
CA GLU A 184 3.05 23.21 -6.71
C GLU A 184 4.09 24.27 -6.34
N SER A 185 4.35 24.44 -5.03
CA SER A 185 5.34 25.39 -4.52
C SER A 185 6.62 24.67 -4.13
N LEU A 186 7.70 24.91 -4.88
CA LEU A 186 9.06 24.46 -4.56
C LEU A 186 9.50 24.85 -3.15
N VAL A 187 9.03 26.00 -2.65
CA VAL A 187 9.36 26.46 -1.30
C VAL A 187 8.68 25.57 -0.25
N LEU A 188 7.42 25.17 -0.46
CA LEU A 188 6.73 24.21 0.42
C LEU A 188 7.27 22.78 0.29
N GLN A 189 7.98 22.44 -0.78
CA GLN A 189 8.57 21.10 -0.96
C GLN A 189 10.01 21.01 -0.42
N GLN A 190 10.83 22.05 -0.63
CA GLN A 190 12.27 21.98 -0.45
C GLN A 190 12.83 22.91 0.63
N LYS A 191 12.20 24.07 0.90
CA LYS A 191 12.77 25.03 1.87
C LYS A 191 12.65 24.46 3.30
N PRO A 192 13.75 24.37 4.06
CA PRO A 192 13.72 23.95 5.46
C PRO A 192 12.74 24.80 6.27
N GLY A 193 12.00 24.18 7.18
CA GLY A 193 10.90 24.81 7.91
C GLY A 193 9.57 24.75 7.16
N TYR A 194 9.49 25.24 5.92
CA TYR A 194 8.26 25.20 5.11
C TYR A 194 7.87 23.77 4.74
N ALA A 195 8.81 22.99 4.22
CA ALA A 195 8.60 21.59 3.91
C ALA A 195 8.23 20.77 5.15
N ARG A 196 8.82 21.11 6.29
CA ARG A 196 8.51 20.49 7.58
C ARG A 196 7.07 20.79 8.00
N VAL A 197 6.68 22.07 8.03
CA VAL A 197 5.30 22.47 8.38
C VAL A 197 4.29 21.86 7.42
N TYR A 198 4.58 21.85 6.11
CA TYR A 198 3.70 21.27 5.10
C TYR A 198 3.47 19.77 5.35
N LYS A 199 4.53 18.97 5.47
CA LYS A 199 4.44 17.51 5.73
C LYS A 199 3.68 17.21 7.03
N ILE A 200 4.03 17.90 8.11
CA ILE A 200 3.41 17.69 9.43
C ILE A 200 1.96 18.12 9.42
N TRP A 201 1.63 19.26 8.80
CA TRP A 201 0.25 19.72 8.68
C TRP A 201 -0.60 18.73 7.91
N GLN A 202 -0.08 18.13 6.84
CA GLN A 202 -0.81 17.10 6.10
C GLN A 202 -1.14 15.90 6.99
N GLN A 203 -0.25 15.52 7.91
CA GLN A 203 -0.52 14.47 8.90
C GLN A 203 -1.50 14.94 9.97
N LEU A 204 -1.21 16.03 10.69
CA LEU A 204 -2.06 16.59 11.75
C LEU A 204 -3.47 16.96 11.30
N LYS A 205 -3.66 17.38 10.05
CA LYS A 205 -4.96 17.75 9.50
C LYS A 205 -5.95 16.60 9.62
N TRP A 206 -5.51 15.36 9.37
CA TRP A 206 -6.31 14.14 9.51
C TRP A 206 -6.61 13.82 10.98
N TYR A 207 -5.61 13.88 11.86
CA TYR A 207 -5.84 13.70 13.31
C TYR A 207 -6.86 14.70 13.83
N LEU A 208 -6.76 15.97 13.43
CA LEU A 208 -7.70 16.99 13.85
C LEU A 208 -9.08 16.85 13.21
N GLU A 209 -9.19 16.34 11.98
CA GLU A 209 -10.47 16.03 11.34
C GLU A 209 -11.16 14.84 12.00
N LEU A 210 -10.40 13.80 12.33
CA LEU A 210 -10.85 12.68 13.16
C LEU A 210 -11.37 13.16 14.51
N LEU A 211 -10.65 14.08 15.15
CA LEU A 211 -11.03 14.65 16.45
C LEU A 211 -12.24 15.61 16.39
N GLN A 212 -12.53 16.22 15.24
CA GLN A 212 -13.62 17.20 15.08
C GLN A 212 -14.95 16.63 14.56
N GLY A 213 -14.98 15.36 14.15
CA GLY A 213 -16.19 14.74 13.61
C GLY A 213 -17.41 15.02 14.50
N GLN A 214 -18.52 15.48 13.92
CA GLN A 214 -19.69 15.99 14.66
C GLN A 214 -20.46 14.94 15.47
N ASN A 215 -20.00 13.70 15.54
CA ASN A 215 -20.43 12.76 16.57
C ASN A 215 -19.31 12.71 17.60
N ASN A 216 -19.53 13.47 18.69
CA ASN A 216 -18.78 13.51 19.95
C ASN A 216 -17.52 12.63 19.96
N LEU A 217 -16.36 13.23 20.23
CA LEU A 217 -15.17 12.47 20.64
C LEU A 217 -15.47 11.49 21.80
N SER A 218 -16.53 11.78 22.58
CA SER A 218 -17.08 10.95 23.65
C SER A 218 -17.99 9.79 23.20
N LEU A 219 -18.32 9.65 21.91
CA LEU A 219 -19.14 8.57 21.35
C LEU A 219 -18.33 7.56 20.53
N ARG A 220 -17.14 7.92 20.02
CA ARG A 220 -16.30 6.98 19.26
C ARG A 220 -15.50 6.10 20.20
N SER A 221 -15.64 4.78 20.06
CA SER A 221 -14.85 3.85 20.85
C SER A 221 -13.38 3.89 20.46
N ILE A 222 -12.47 3.50 21.37
CA ILE A 222 -11.03 3.39 21.05
C ILE A 222 -10.80 2.45 19.84
N SER A 223 -11.68 1.46 19.67
CA SER A 223 -11.67 0.57 18.52
C SER A 223 -11.87 1.28 17.19
N GLU A 224 -12.79 2.25 17.11
CA GLU A 224 -13.02 3.04 15.89
C GLU A 224 -11.84 3.97 15.59
N LEU A 225 -11.19 4.52 16.62
CA LEU A 225 -9.96 5.29 16.43
C LEU A 225 -8.83 4.43 15.89
N TYR A 226 -8.71 3.19 16.40
CA TYR A 226 -7.74 2.21 15.91
C TYR A 226 -7.99 1.87 14.44
N GLU A 227 -9.23 1.60 14.07
CA GLU A 227 -9.64 1.30 12.69
C GLU A 227 -9.25 2.41 11.71
N ILE A 228 -9.62 3.65 12.04
CA ILE A 228 -9.31 4.81 11.19
C ILE A 228 -7.80 5.04 11.12
N TRP A 229 -7.09 4.82 12.23
CA TRP A 229 -5.63 4.90 12.22
C TRP A 229 -5.00 3.83 11.32
N CYS A 230 -5.44 2.57 11.41
CA CYS A 230 -5.00 1.49 10.52
C CYS A 230 -5.22 1.84 9.05
N PHE A 231 -6.38 2.40 8.70
CA PHE A 231 -6.69 2.85 7.34
C PHE A 231 -5.72 3.93 6.85
N LEU A 232 -5.43 4.91 7.69
CA LEU A 232 -4.46 5.97 7.37
C LEU A 232 -3.04 5.45 7.29
N GLU A 233 -2.70 4.44 8.08
CA GLU A 233 -1.39 3.80 8.06
C GLU A 233 -1.17 3.02 6.77
N VAL A 234 -2.17 2.26 6.30
CA VAL A 234 -2.14 1.63 4.97
C VAL A 234 -1.93 2.69 3.89
N ARG A 235 -2.66 3.81 3.93
CA ARG A 235 -2.46 4.94 3.02
C ARG A 235 -1.02 5.48 3.07
N ARG A 236 -0.45 5.65 4.26
CA ARG A 236 0.93 6.13 4.45
C ARG A 236 1.93 5.18 3.79
N ILE A 237 1.76 3.87 3.97
CA ILE A 237 2.62 2.84 3.37
C ILE A 237 2.55 2.91 1.84
N LEU A 238 1.36 3.04 1.23
CA LEU A 238 1.23 3.17 -0.23
C LEU A 238 2.03 4.37 -0.78
N LEU A 239 1.95 5.53 -0.10
CA LEU A 239 2.73 6.70 -0.49
C LEU A 239 4.25 6.46 -0.37
N GLU A 240 4.69 5.71 0.65
CA GLU A 240 6.09 5.32 0.84
C GLU A 240 6.59 4.38 -0.28
N LEU A 241 5.73 3.50 -0.79
CA LEU A 241 6.03 2.62 -1.92
C LEU A 241 6.12 3.35 -3.28
N GLY A 242 5.89 4.66 -3.29
CA GLY A 242 6.02 5.53 -4.46
C GLY A 242 4.74 5.66 -5.28
N PHE A 243 3.58 5.35 -4.69
CA PHE A 243 2.30 5.65 -5.32
C PHE A 243 1.94 7.12 -5.13
N GLU A 244 1.50 7.77 -6.21
CA GLU A 244 1.00 9.13 -6.20
C GLU A 244 -0.52 9.13 -6.07
N GLN A 245 -1.03 9.93 -5.13
CA GLN A 245 -2.47 10.06 -4.94
C GLN A 245 -3.02 10.98 -6.04
N SER A 246 -3.92 10.46 -6.87
CA SER A 246 -4.66 11.29 -7.83
C SER A 246 -5.61 12.25 -7.11
N GLU A 247 -5.79 13.47 -7.65
CA GLU A 247 -6.79 14.41 -7.17
C GLU A 247 -8.20 13.86 -7.43
N SER A 248 -8.73 13.08 -6.50
CA SER A 248 -10.16 12.79 -6.48
C SER A 248 -10.89 14.12 -6.30
N ALA A 249 -11.75 14.48 -7.27
CA ALA A 249 -12.63 15.64 -7.18
C ALA A 249 -13.23 15.70 -5.78
N ARG A 250 -12.82 16.72 -5.00
CA ARG A 250 -13.20 17.02 -3.62
C ARG A 250 -14.09 15.93 -3.03
N VAL A 251 -13.51 14.99 -2.27
CA VAL A 251 -14.29 14.13 -1.37
C VAL A 251 -15.16 15.09 -0.56
N ALA A 252 -16.43 15.20 -0.93
CA ALA A 252 -17.36 16.05 -0.24
C ALA A 252 -17.52 15.39 1.11
N MET A 253 -16.86 15.95 2.13
CA MET A 253 -17.16 15.64 3.52
C MET A 253 -18.59 16.09 3.77
N VAL A 254 -19.55 15.24 3.44
CA VAL A 254 -20.94 15.41 3.81
C VAL A 254 -21.19 14.40 4.91
N ASN A 255 -21.36 14.93 6.12
CA ASN A 255 -21.99 14.33 7.29
C ASN A 255 -21.93 12.78 7.40
N ASN A 256 -21.10 12.31 8.35
CA ASN A 256 -21.10 10.95 8.92
C ASN A 256 -20.43 9.81 8.14
N GLY A 257 -19.39 10.10 7.37
CA GLY A 257 -18.59 9.06 6.72
C GLY A 257 -18.39 9.41 5.27
N ILE A 258 -17.46 8.72 4.63
CA ILE A 258 -17.18 8.89 3.22
C ILE A 258 -18.35 8.26 2.44
N GLU A 259 -19.48 8.96 2.27
CA GLU A 259 -20.63 8.46 1.52
C GLU A 259 -21.07 9.41 0.40
N VAL A 260 -20.68 9.07 -0.84
CA VAL A 260 -21.39 9.47 -2.08
C VAL A 260 -21.61 8.20 -2.88
N SER A 261 -22.87 7.82 -3.12
CA SER A 261 -23.20 6.50 -3.69
C SER A 261 -22.86 6.31 -5.15
N MET A 262 -21.86 5.45 -5.42
CA MET A 262 -21.76 4.69 -6.67
C MET A 262 -22.22 3.23 -6.46
N GLN A 263 -22.56 2.55 -7.56
CA GLN A 263 -23.14 1.19 -7.58
C GLN A 263 -22.18 0.08 -7.09
N ASP A 264 -20.89 0.39 -6.96
CA ASP A 264 -19.82 -0.56 -6.59
C ASP A 264 -19.53 -0.67 -5.07
N GLY A 265 -20.18 0.14 -4.24
CA GLY A 265 -20.00 0.12 -2.78
C GLY A 265 -18.70 0.76 -2.26
N MET A 266 -17.82 1.25 -3.16
CA MET A 266 -16.47 1.76 -2.86
C MET A 266 -16.41 3.29 -2.91
N LYS A 267 -17.28 3.92 -2.12
CA LYS A 267 -17.52 5.37 -2.09
C LYS A 267 -16.36 6.12 -1.42
N GLY A 268 -15.90 7.20 -2.07
CA GLY A 268 -14.80 8.07 -1.63
C GLY A 268 -13.50 7.37 -1.21
N ALA A 269 -13.21 6.26 -1.88
CA ALA A 269 -11.90 5.64 -1.87
C ALA A 269 -10.80 6.61 -2.34
N PHE A 270 -9.62 6.50 -1.75
CA PHE A 270 -8.43 7.16 -2.29
C PHE A 270 -7.94 6.40 -3.52
N SER A 271 -7.71 7.12 -4.61
CA SER A 271 -7.17 6.57 -5.83
C SER A 271 -5.69 6.94 -5.96
N PHE A 272 -4.86 5.94 -6.21
CA PHE A 272 -3.42 6.08 -6.38
C PHE A 272 -2.97 5.50 -7.71
N LYS A 273 -1.90 6.08 -8.27
CA LYS A 273 -1.24 5.59 -9.48
C LYS A 273 0.26 5.59 -9.28
N ARG A 274 0.96 4.71 -9.97
CA ARG A 274 2.42 4.69 -10.04
C ARG A 274 2.87 4.57 -11.49
N ASP A 275 4.08 5.05 -11.78
CA ASP A 275 4.63 5.15 -13.13
C ASP A 275 4.72 3.81 -13.89
N ASP A 276 4.72 2.68 -13.18
CA ASP A 276 4.69 1.35 -13.77
C ASP A 276 3.30 0.91 -14.26
N GLY A 277 2.29 1.76 -14.08
CA GLY A 277 0.92 1.53 -14.55
C GLY A 277 0.03 0.78 -13.57
N VAL A 278 0.49 0.51 -12.34
CA VAL A 278 -0.35 -0.05 -11.28
C VAL A 278 -1.24 1.04 -10.70
N GLU A 279 -2.55 0.76 -10.63
CA GLU A 279 -3.55 1.63 -10.03
C GLU A 279 -4.13 1.00 -8.76
N ILE A 280 -4.34 1.81 -7.72
CA ILE A 280 -4.87 1.33 -6.44
C ILE A 280 -6.07 2.16 -6.00
N ARG A 281 -7.13 1.50 -5.54
CA ARG A 281 -8.23 2.11 -4.80
C ARG A 281 -8.24 1.62 -3.36
N LEU A 282 -8.16 2.55 -2.42
CA LEU A 282 -8.19 2.28 -0.97
C LEU A 282 -9.49 2.84 -0.37
N ALA A 283 -10.38 1.97 0.11
CA ALA A 283 -11.68 2.34 0.67
C ALA A 283 -11.78 2.04 2.17
N HIS A 284 -12.51 2.89 2.90
CA HIS A 284 -12.87 2.71 4.31
C HIS A 284 -14.34 2.28 4.39
N GLU A 285 -14.62 1.19 5.11
CA GLU A 285 -15.96 0.62 5.32
C GLU A 285 -16.80 0.45 4.02
N PRO A 286 -16.26 -0.10 2.90
CA PRO A 286 -17.06 -0.33 1.70
C PRO A 286 -18.20 -1.31 1.99
N LYS A 287 -19.38 -1.02 1.44
CA LYS A 287 -20.60 -1.80 1.71
C LYS A 287 -20.92 -2.73 0.55
N PHE A 288 -20.83 -4.04 0.79
CA PHE A 288 -21.21 -5.07 -0.17
C PHE A 288 -22.54 -5.71 0.24
N ASN A 289 -23.53 -5.68 -0.64
CA ASN A 289 -24.86 -6.25 -0.43
C ASN A 289 -25.32 -7.04 -1.66
N LYS A 290 -26.54 -7.59 -1.63
CA LYS A 290 -27.11 -8.42 -2.71
C LYS A 290 -27.29 -7.68 -4.05
N ASN A 291 -27.37 -6.36 -4.02
CA ASN A 291 -27.57 -5.52 -5.20
C ASN A 291 -26.26 -4.86 -5.68
N GLY A 292 -25.12 -5.17 -5.04
CA GLY A 292 -23.82 -4.65 -5.44
C GLY A 292 -23.38 -5.16 -6.82
N SER A 293 -22.59 -4.37 -7.52
CA SER A 293 -21.95 -4.75 -8.78
C SER A 293 -20.63 -3.98 -8.94
N PRO A 294 -19.52 -4.61 -9.35
CA PRO A 294 -19.39 -5.99 -9.81
C PRO A 294 -19.19 -7.02 -8.69
N ILE A 295 -18.89 -6.55 -7.46
CA ILE A 295 -18.72 -7.40 -6.27
C ILE A 295 -19.95 -7.30 -5.38
N LYS A 296 -20.40 -8.44 -4.85
CA LYS A 296 -21.60 -8.53 -4.01
C LYS A 296 -21.56 -9.69 -3.02
N SER A 297 -22.41 -9.59 -2.00
CA SER A 297 -22.60 -10.63 -0.99
C SER A 297 -24.03 -11.19 -1.03
N TRP A 298 -24.15 -12.53 -1.03
CA TRP A 298 -25.40 -13.23 -1.37
C TRP A 298 -26.37 -13.41 -0.21
N THR A 299 -25.84 -13.44 1.00
CA THR A 299 -26.60 -13.71 2.21
C THR A 299 -26.75 -12.43 3.03
N THR A 300 -25.65 -11.97 3.61
CA THR A 300 -25.60 -10.86 4.55
C THR A 300 -24.69 -9.76 4.01
N THR A 301 -25.07 -8.50 4.22
CA THR A 301 -24.21 -7.35 3.92
C THR A 301 -22.84 -7.52 4.60
N GLN A 302 -21.77 -7.37 3.83
CA GLN A 302 -20.41 -7.39 4.34
C GLN A 302 -19.84 -5.97 4.29
N ILE A 303 -19.21 -5.55 5.39
CA ILE A 303 -18.60 -4.23 5.55
C ILE A 303 -17.22 -4.46 6.16
N PRO A 304 -16.18 -4.76 5.37
CA PRO A 304 -14.81 -4.78 5.88
C PRO A 304 -14.36 -3.35 6.22
N ASP A 305 -13.48 -3.20 7.20
CA ASP A 305 -13.00 -1.88 7.62
C ASP A 305 -12.15 -1.20 6.53
N ILE A 306 -11.27 -1.97 5.89
CA ILE A 306 -10.36 -1.48 4.85
C ILE A 306 -10.37 -2.43 3.67
N LEU A 307 -10.48 -1.87 2.47
CA LEU A 307 -10.34 -2.61 1.22
C LEU A 307 -9.33 -1.93 0.32
N LEU A 308 -8.37 -2.72 -0.16
CA LEU A 308 -7.37 -2.32 -1.14
C LEU A 308 -7.64 -3.07 -2.45
N GLU A 309 -8.08 -2.36 -3.47
CA GLU A 309 -8.25 -2.90 -4.82
C GLU A 309 -7.05 -2.46 -5.67
N VAL A 310 -6.34 -3.44 -6.24
CA VAL A 310 -5.13 -3.23 -7.03
C VAL A 310 -5.42 -3.66 -8.46
N THR A 311 -5.26 -2.75 -9.41
CA THR A 311 -5.38 -3.00 -10.85
C THR A 311 -4.00 -2.96 -11.50
N PHE A 312 -3.60 -4.05 -12.13
CA PHE A 312 -2.32 -4.19 -12.84
C PHE A 312 -2.46 -3.77 -14.30
N VAL A 313 -1.32 -3.59 -14.97
CA VAL A 313 -1.22 -3.12 -16.38
C VAL A 313 -1.95 -4.04 -17.36
N ASP A 314 -2.06 -5.33 -17.04
CA ASP A 314 -2.79 -6.32 -17.84
C ASP A 314 -4.31 -6.32 -17.59
N GLY A 315 -4.81 -5.35 -16.83
CA GLY A 315 -6.23 -5.16 -16.51
C GLY A 315 -6.74 -6.06 -15.39
N GLN A 316 -5.88 -6.84 -14.74
CA GLN A 316 -6.28 -7.76 -13.69
C GLN A 316 -6.43 -7.03 -12.36
N GLN A 317 -7.46 -7.41 -11.62
CA GLN A 317 -7.85 -6.76 -10.37
C GLN A 317 -7.75 -7.73 -9.20
N PHE A 318 -7.08 -7.31 -8.13
CA PHE A 318 -7.04 -8.02 -6.86
C PHE A 318 -7.66 -7.20 -5.75
N VAL A 319 -8.37 -7.88 -4.86
CA VAL A 319 -8.93 -7.27 -3.65
C VAL A 319 -8.23 -7.84 -2.43
N TRP A 320 -7.66 -6.95 -1.61
CA TRP A 320 -7.13 -7.27 -0.29
C TRP A 320 -8.00 -6.63 0.78
N ILE A 321 -8.29 -7.39 1.82
CA ILE A 321 -9.16 -6.94 2.92
C ILE A 321 -8.35 -6.84 4.19
N PHE A 322 -8.52 -5.74 4.91
CA PHE A 322 -8.00 -5.58 6.26
C PHE A 322 -9.13 -5.22 7.21
N ASP A 323 -9.15 -5.83 8.39
CA ASP A 323 -10.15 -5.58 9.42
C ASP A 323 -9.43 -5.37 10.76
N ALA A 324 -9.63 -4.20 11.35
CA ALA A 324 -8.93 -3.75 12.52
C ALA A 324 -9.68 -4.16 13.79
N LYS A 325 -9.00 -4.92 14.65
CA LYS A 325 -9.53 -5.35 15.94
C LYS A 325 -8.67 -4.83 17.07
N TYR A 326 -9.22 -3.89 17.84
CA TYR A 326 -8.57 -3.30 19.00
C TYR A 326 -8.58 -4.23 20.23
N ARG A 327 -7.94 -5.39 20.12
CA ARG A 327 -7.71 -6.35 21.21
C ARG A 327 -6.76 -7.45 20.75
N ILE A 328 -6.13 -8.08 21.73
CA ILE A 328 -5.28 -9.26 21.54
C ILE A 328 -6.00 -10.53 22.02
N LYS A 329 -5.54 -11.70 21.55
CA LYS A 329 -5.99 -13.00 22.05
C LYS A 329 -5.73 -13.09 23.55
N LYS A 330 -6.72 -13.54 24.31
CA LYS A 330 -6.58 -13.72 25.76
C LYS A 330 -5.87 -15.04 26.06
N ASP A 331 -4.96 -15.01 27.03
CA ASP A 331 -4.39 -16.23 27.60
C ASP A 331 -5.46 -17.03 28.34
N SER A 332 -5.95 -18.09 27.69
CA SER A 332 -6.82 -19.06 28.35
C SER A 332 -6.08 -20.30 28.85
N ASN A 333 -4.83 -20.58 28.42
CA ASN A 333 -4.11 -21.81 28.81
C ASN A 333 -2.63 -21.56 29.18
N LYS A 334 -2.19 -22.20 30.27
CA LYS A 334 -0.80 -22.23 30.79
C LYS A 334 0.17 -23.11 29.98
N GLU A 335 -0.25 -23.62 28.83
CA GLU A 335 0.56 -24.48 27.96
C GLU A 335 0.63 -23.84 26.57
N ARG A 336 1.44 -22.79 26.43
CA ARG A 336 1.74 -22.18 25.13
C ARG A 336 2.78 -23.03 24.39
N SER A 337 2.58 -23.25 23.10
CA SER A 337 3.66 -23.67 22.20
C SER A 337 4.76 -22.60 22.24
N PRO A 338 6.06 -22.92 22.02
CA PRO A 338 7.13 -21.91 21.95
C PRO A 338 6.85 -20.77 20.95
N ILE A 339 5.97 -21.00 19.97
CA ILE A 339 5.53 -20.06 18.94
C ILE A 339 4.53 -19.02 19.49
N ASP A 340 3.79 -19.34 20.55
CA ASP A 340 2.69 -18.53 21.08
C ASP A 340 3.14 -17.48 22.11
N GLN A 341 4.44 -17.22 22.31
CA GLN A 341 4.93 -16.36 23.40
C GLN A 341 4.69 -14.83 23.18
N GLY A 342 4.12 -14.41 22.04
CA GLY A 342 3.86 -13.00 21.73
C GLY A 342 2.37 -12.60 21.74
N ASP A 343 2.09 -11.32 21.51
CA ASP A 343 0.72 -10.84 21.31
C ASP A 343 0.15 -11.38 20.00
N LEU A 344 -1.00 -12.05 20.07
CA LEU A 344 -1.66 -12.65 18.90
C LEU A 344 -2.98 -11.96 18.61
N ALA A 345 -3.39 -12.00 17.34
CA ALA A 345 -4.73 -11.59 16.92
C ALA A 345 -5.79 -12.53 17.52
N PRO A 346 -6.98 -12.03 17.87
CA PRO A 346 -8.08 -12.88 18.32
C PRO A 346 -8.53 -13.86 17.25
N ASP A 347 -8.89 -15.09 17.66
CA ASP A 347 -9.31 -16.15 16.73
C ASP A 347 -10.54 -15.75 15.89
N ASP A 348 -11.47 -14.98 16.47
CA ASP A 348 -12.65 -14.51 15.75
C ASP A 348 -12.35 -13.42 14.72
N ALA A 349 -11.26 -12.66 14.90
CA ALA A 349 -10.75 -11.74 13.89
C ALA A 349 -10.22 -12.51 12.66
N ILE A 350 -9.51 -13.61 12.88
CA ILE A 350 -9.05 -14.51 11.81
C ILE A 350 -10.25 -15.17 11.11
N ASN A 351 -11.22 -15.67 11.86
CA ASN A 351 -12.44 -16.27 11.29
C ASN A 351 -13.24 -15.27 10.44
N GLN A 352 -13.24 -14.00 10.82
CA GLN A 352 -13.85 -12.94 10.02
C GLN A 352 -13.17 -12.79 8.66
N MET A 353 -11.86 -13.06 8.54
CA MET A 353 -11.13 -13.00 7.27
C MET A 353 -11.53 -14.12 6.33
N HIS A 354 -11.69 -15.34 6.85
CA HIS A 354 -12.29 -16.45 6.10
C HIS A 354 -13.68 -16.10 5.59
N ARG A 355 -14.52 -15.46 6.44
CA ARG A 355 -15.86 -15.01 6.06
C ARG A 355 -15.82 -14.03 4.89
N TYR A 356 -14.97 -13.00 4.93
CA TYR A 356 -14.93 -12.02 3.85
C TYR A 356 -14.43 -12.62 2.54
N ARG A 357 -13.38 -13.45 2.59
CA ARG A 357 -12.86 -14.14 1.41
C ARG A 357 -13.93 -14.98 0.71
N ASP A 358 -14.76 -15.66 1.50
CA ASP A 358 -15.78 -16.57 0.98
C ASP A 358 -17.16 -15.93 0.77
N ALA A 359 -17.45 -14.76 1.34
CA ALA A 359 -18.75 -14.10 1.17
C ALA A 359 -18.83 -13.19 -0.05
N LEU A 360 -17.70 -12.65 -0.51
CA LEU A 360 -17.65 -11.73 -1.65
C LEU A 360 -17.47 -12.50 -2.96
N ILE A 361 -18.36 -12.23 -3.91
CA ILE A 361 -18.34 -12.83 -5.25
C ILE A 361 -18.30 -11.71 -6.28
N HIS A 362 -17.36 -11.83 -7.21
CA HIS A 362 -17.28 -10.98 -8.37
C HIS A 362 -18.10 -11.58 -9.51
N GLN A 363 -18.82 -10.73 -10.23
CA GLN A 363 -19.67 -11.13 -11.33
C GLN A 363 -19.36 -10.33 -12.59
N ASN A 364 -18.87 -11.00 -13.62
CA ASN A 364 -18.75 -10.43 -14.96
C ASN A 364 -19.97 -10.82 -15.80
N GLN A 365 -20.67 -9.82 -16.33
CA GLN A 365 -21.64 -10.00 -17.40
C GLN A 365 -20.92 -9.81 -18.74
N SER A 366 -20.45 -10.91 -19.33
CA SER A 366 -20.13 -10.93 -20.76
C SER A 366 -21.43 -10.98 -21.57
N ASN A 367 -21.41 -10.39 -22.76
CA ASN A 367 -22.57 -10.21 -23.63
C ASN A 367 -23.53 -11.42 -23.67
N TYR A 368 -24.70 -11.20 -23.09
CA TYR A 368 -26.00 -11.85 -23.27
C TYR A 368 -26.33 -13.26 -22.74
N GLU A 369 -25.45 -14.18 -22.35
CA GLU A 369 -25.94 -15.50 -21.85
C GLU A 369 -25.19 -16.21 -20.69
N GLN A 370 -23.99 -15.79 -20.29
CA GLN A 370 -23.30 -16.46 -19.16
C GLN A 370 -22.71 -15.48 -18.15
N VAL A 371 -23.21 -15.61 -16.92
CA VAL A 371 -22.67 -14.94 -15.75
C VAL A 371 -21.46 -15.71 -15.25
N VAL A 372 -20.26 -15.18 -15.49
CA VAL A 372 -19.03 -15.76 -14.95
C VAL A 372 -18.81 -15.23 -13.53
N LYS A 373 -18.72 -16.15 -12.56
CA LYS A 373 -18.45 -15.84 -11.16
C LYS A 373 -17.00 -16.15 -10.83
N SER A 374 -16.37 -15.26 -10.08
CA SER A 374 -15.02 -15.47 -9.54
C SER A 374 -14.92 -14.98 -8.11
N ARG A 375 -13.87 -15.44 -7.41
CA ARG A 375 -13.49 -14.95 -6.08
C ARG A 375 -12.56 -13.75 -6.28
N PRO A 376 -12.93 -12.53 -5.86
CA PRO A 376 -12.08 -11.34 -6.03
C PRO A 376 -11.05 -11.18 -4.91
N VAL A 377 -11.33 -11.72 -3.72
CA VAL A 377 -10.48 -11.54 -2.53
C VAL A 377 -9.34 -12.55 -2.57
N PHE A 378 -8.12 -12.07 -2.77
CA PHE A 378 -6.93 -12.91 -2.75
C PHE A 378 -6.34 -13.04 -1.35
N TRP A 379 -6.28 -11.92 -0.62
CA TRP A 379 -5.71 -11.86 0.72
C TRP A 379 -6.67 -11.17 1.69
N ALA A 380 -6.74 -11.69 2.92
CA ALA A 380 -7.57 -11.12 3.97
C ALA A 380 -6.84 -11.19 5.32
N PHE A 381 -6.65 -10.04 5.96
CA PHE A 381 -5.81 -9.92 7.16
C PHE A 381 -6.51 -9.19 8.31
N ALA A 382 -6.34 -9.71 9.53
CA ALA A 382 -6.68 -8.96 10.73
C ALA A 382 -5.54 -7.99 11.09
N LEU A 383 -5.88 -6.75 11.46
CA LEU A 383 -4.96 -5.79 12.04
C LEU A 383 -5.21 -5.71 13.54
N TYR A 384 -4.16 -5.82 14.35
CA TYR A 384 -4.31 -5.86 15.80
C TYR A 384 -3.17 -5.12 16.54
N PRO A 385 -3.44 -4.54 17.72
CA PRO A 385 -2.49 -3.71 18.45
C PRO A 385 -1.51 -4.55 19.30
N GLY A 386 -0.87 -5.55 18.70
CA GLY A 386 0.12 -6.39 19.38
C GLY A 386 1.50 -5.74 19.38
N PHE A 387 2.25 -5.87 20.47
CA PHE A 387 3.60 -5.31 20.58
C PHE A 387 4.66 -6.33 20.14
N HIS A 388 5.37 -6.03 19.05
CA HIS A 388 6.40 -6.92 18.48
C HIS A 388 7.63 -6.14 18.01
N ALA A 389 8.81 -6.76 18.15
CA ALA A 389 10.04 -6.30 17.54
C ALA A 389 10.11 -6.76 16.06
N GLN A 390 9.24 -6.20 15.22
CA GLN A 390 8.97 -6.68 13.86
C GLN A 390 10.21 -6.74 12.94
N THR A 391 11.21 -5.90 13.19
CA THR A 391 12.46 -5.85 12.41
C THR A 391 13.42 -7.00 12.71
N SER A 392 13.24 -7.70 13.83
CA SER A 392 14.15 -8.76 14.30
C SER A 392 13.50 -10.13 14.40
N LYS A 393 12.17 -10.19 14.42
CA LYS A 393 11.39 -11.42 14.54
C LYS A 393 10.46 -11.61 13.34
N PRO A 394 10.25 -12.85 12.87
CA PRO A 394 9.27 -13.14 11.84
C PRO A 394 7.85 -12.91 12.38
N ASN A 395 6.90 -12.69 11.45
CA ASN A 395 5.49 -12.57 11.79
C ASN A 395 4.97 -13.94 12.28
N PRO A 396 4.31 -14.05 13.45
CA PRO A 396 3.69 -15.30 13.90
C PRO A 396 2.70 -15.91 12.92
N TYR A 397 2.14 -15.11 12.00
CA TYR A 397 1.21 -15.53 10.97
C TYR A 397 1.85 -15.72 9.58
N GLU A 398 3.18 -15.74 9.47
CA GLU A 398 3.87 -15.86 8.18
C GLU A 398 3.48 -17.14 7.41
N ASP A 399 3.49 -18.29 8.09
CA ASP A 399 3.10 -19.58 7.49
C ASP A 399 1.65 -19.56 6.94
N PRO A 400 0.60 -19.23 7.73
CA PRO A 400 -0.76 -19.19 7.20
C PRO A 400 -0.96 -18.09 6.14
N ILE A 401 -0.24 -16.97 6.21
CA ILE A 401 -0.27 -15.95 5.15
C ILE A 401 0.22 -16.54 3.82
N ASN A 402 1.33 -17.28 3.84
CA ASN A 402 1.91 -17.88 2.64
C ASN A 402 1.05 -19.03 2.09
N GLU A 403 0.60 -19.92 2.96
CA GLU A 403 -0.11 -21.15 2.59
C GLU A 403 -1.56 -20.87 2.15
N ILE A 404 -2.28 -19.98 2.84
CA ILE A 404 -3.73 -19.78 2.62
C ILE A 404 -4.16 -18.33 2.37
N GLY A 405 -3.24 -17.37 2.41
CA GLY A 405 -3.54 -15.96 2.13
C GLY A 405 -4.37 -15.28 3.22
N ILE A 406 -4.47 -15.89 4.39
CA ILE A 406 -5.19 -15.39 5.56
C ILE A 406 -4.25 -15.37 6.75
N GLY A 407 -4.27 -14.27 7.50
CA GLY A 407 -3.47 -14.15 8.72
C GLY A 407 -3.70 -12.82 9.40
N ALA A 408 -2.68 -12.32 10.09
CA ALA A 408 -2.75 -11.02 10.75
C ALA A 408 -1.42 -10.27 10.71
N PHE A 409 -1.53 -8.95 10.81
CA PHE A 409 -0.40 -8.05 11.01
C PHE A 409 -0.59 -7.26 12.29
N SER A 410 0.43 -7.29 13.16
CA SER A 410 0.54 -6.34 14.26
C SER A 410 0.73 -4.95 13.67
N LEU A 411 -0.07 -4.00 14.12
CA LEU A 411 -0.01 -2.62 13.64
C LEU A 411 -0.14 -1.64 14.80
N LEU A 412 0.95 -0.90 15.07
CA LEU A 412 1.04 0.11 16.13
C LEU A 412 1.74 1.39 15.64
N PRO A 413 1.35 2.57 16.16
CA PRO A 413 2.06 3.81 15.90
C PRO A 413 3.51 3.74 16.40
N SER A 414 4.47 4.17 15.57
CA SER A 414 5.85 4.36 16.00
C SER A 414 6.52 5.52 15.24
N GLU A 415 7.52 6.15 15.86
CA GLU A 415 8.25 7.27 15.22
C GLU A 415 9.12 6.81 14.04
N SER A 416 9.64 5.58 14.10
CA SER A 416 10.49 4.96 13.08
C SER A 416 9.71 4.05 12.10
N ASN A 417 8.37 4.04 12.16
CA ASN A 417 7.49 3.13 11.42
C ASN A 417 7.69 1.61 11.66
N GLU A 418 8.58 1.22 12.59
CA GLU A 418 8.82 -0.18 12.99
C GLU A 418 7.55 -0.96 13.39
N GLY A 419 6.52 -0.28 13.94
CA GLY A 419 5.25 -0.90 14.31
C GLY A 419 4.36 -1.27 13.11
N SER A 420 4.79 -0.94 11.89
CA SER A 420 4.12 -1.27 10.62
C SER A 420 5.02 -2.05 9.65
N TYR A 421 6.18 -2.51 10.13
CA TYR A 421 7.22 -3.08 9.30
C TYR A 421 6.77 -4.33 8.54
N TRP A 422 6.14 -5.31 9.20
CA TRP A 422 5.68 -6.54 8.54
C TRP A 422 4.67 -6.27 7.43
N LEU A 423 3.70 -5.37 7.66
CA LEU A 423 2.74 -4.98 6.65
C LEU A 423 3.43 -4.22 5.50
N THR A 424 4.38 -3.35 5.83
CA THR A 424 5.14 -2.57 4.82
C THR A 424 5.96 -3.48 3.91
N GLU A 425 6.68 -4.45 4.47
CA GLU A 425 7.46 -5.42 3.68
C GLU A 425 6.55 -6.34 2.85
N PHE A 426 5.42 -6.80 3.40
CA PHE A 426 4.44 -7.56 2.63
C PHE A 426 3.91 -6.75 1.44
N LEU A 427 3.43 -5.52 1.66
CA LEU A 427 2.95 -4.66 0.59
C LEU A 427 4.06 -4.32 -0.42
N ALA A 428 5.31 -4.16 0.04
CA ALA A 428 6.47 -3.92 -0.83
C ALA A 428 6.82 -5.15 -1.69
N GLU A 429 6.72 -6.36 -1.14
CA GLU A 429 7.00 -7.61 -1.86
C GLU A 429 5.96 -7.89 -2.94
N LYS A 430 4.69 -7.58 -2.62
CA LYS A 430 3.55 -7.80 -3.51
C LYS A 430 3.40 -6.69 -4.55
N LEU A 431 3.50 -5.42 -4.15
CA LEU A 431 3.33 -4.29 -5.06
C LEU A 431 4.64 -3.83 -5.69
N GLY A 432 5.81 -4.20 -5.17
CA GLY A 432 7.09 -3.65 -5.62
C GLY A 432 7.36 -2.22 -5.10
N ARG A 433 8.60 -1.74 -5.26
CA ARG A 433 9.04 -0.38 -4.90
C ARG A 433 9.43 0.41 -6.16
N ALA A 434 9.12 1.70 -6.20
CA ALA A 434 9.36 2.57 -7.38
C ALA A 434 10.82 2.64 -7.90
N LYS A 435 11.82 2.15 -7.15
CA LYS A 435 13.25 2.28 -7.50
C LYS A 435 13.88 1.07 -8.19
N THR A 436 13.17 -0.03 -8.44
CA THR A 436 13.75 -1.20 -9.11
C THR A 436 13.58 -1.12 -10.62
N VAL A 437 14.72 -0.97 -11.32
CA VAL A 437 14.85 -0.88 -12.79
C VAL A 437 14.52 -2.20 -13.52
N TYR A 438 14.34 -3.30 -12.78
CA TYR A 438 14.13 -4.63 -13.33
C TYR A 438 13.02 -5.37 -12.58
N ASP A 439 11.80 -5.16 -13.06
CA ASP A 439 10.68 -6.11 -13.19
C ASP A 439 9.41 -5.26 -13.17
N LYS A 440 8.70 -5.17 -14.30
CA LYS A 440 7.34 -4.63 -14.31
C LYS A 440 6.53 -5.44 -13.30
N ALA A 441 5.77 -4.79 -12.43
CA ALA A 441 4.82 -5.46 -11.56
C ALA A 441 3.82 -6.24 -12.43
N SER A 442 4.09 -7.53 -12.64
CA SER A 442 3.22 -8.43 -13.40
C SER A 442 2.29 -9.14 -12.44
N SER A 443 1.00 -9.17 -12.78
CA SER A 443 0.00 -9.94 -12.05
C SER A 443 0.38 -11.43 -11.97
N ASP A 444 1.15 -11.94 -12.95
CA ASP A 444 1.49 -13.35 -13.08
C ASP A 444 2.14 -13.91 -11.81
N LYS A 445 2.93 -13.11 -11.09
CA LYS A 445 3.55 -13.52 -9.82
C LYS A 445 2.50 -13.84 -8.76
N HIS A 446 1.46 -13.02 -8.64
CA HIS A 446 0.37 -13.22 -7.68
C HIS A 446 -0.50 -14.42 -8.01
N PHE A 447 -0.74 -14.66 -9.30
CA PHE A 447 -1.47 -15.85 -9.70
C PHE A 447 -0.71 -17.12 -9.43
N VAL A 448 0.61 -17.10 -9.38
CA VAL A 448 1.51 -18.24 -9.12
C VAL A 448 1.60 -18.56 -7.62
N GLU A 449 1.09 -17.72 -6.71
CA GLU A 449 1.14 -18.05 -5.28
C GLU A 449 0.19 -19.20 -4.90
N GLU A 450 0.56 -20.01 -3.92
CA GLU A 450 -0.22 -21.20 -3.51
C GLU A 450 -1.57 -20.81 -2.89
N SER A 451 -1.60 -19.72 -2.12
CA SER A 451 -2.80 -19.24 -1.41
C SER A 451 -4.05 -18.97 -2.29
N PRO A 452 -3.97 -18.27 -3.44
CA PRO A 452 -5.12 -18.11 -4.34
C PRO A 452 -5.48 -19.37 -5.15
N ARG A 453 -4.66 -20.43 -5.12
CA ARG A 453 -4.82 -21.65 -5.94
C ARG A 453 -5.42 -22.84 -5.19
N ILE A 454 -5.88 -22.66 -3.95
CA ILE A 454 -6.55 -23.73 -3.19
C ILE A 454 -7.86 -24.10 -3.89
N SER A 455 -7.83 -25.19 -4.64
CA SER A 455 -8.99 -25.70 -5.37
C SER A 455 -9.84 -26.62 -4.48
N TYR A 456 -11.08 -26.87 -4.89
CA TYR A 456 -11.86 -27.94 -4.29
C TYR A 456 -11.24 -29.30 -4.65
N ARG A 457 -11.25 -30.25 -3.72
CA ARG A 457 -10.71 -31.60 -3.96
C ARG A 457 -11.27 -32.19 -5.26
N GLY A 458 -10.38 -32.59 -6.17
CA GLY A 458 -10.73 -33.12 -7.49
C GLY A 458 -10.86 -32.07 -8.60
N THR A 459 -10.72 -30.78 -8.29
CA THR A 459 -10.61 -29.70 -9.28
C THR A 459 -9.18 -29.16 -9.31
N SER A 460 -8.75 -28.62 -10.44
CA SER A 460 -7.48 -27.89 -10.56
C SER A 460 -7.75 -26.48 -11.11
N ILE A 461 -7.11 -25.48 -10.49
CA ILE A 461 -7.15 -24.10 -10.97
C ILE A 461 -5.87 -23.92 -11.79
N SER A 462 -6.00 -23.81 -13.10
CA SER A 462 -4.88 -23.53 -14.01
C SER A 462 -5.17 -22.26 -14.78
N ARG A 463 -4.26 -21.28 -14.69
CA ARG A 463 -4.34 -20.01 -15.43
C ARG A 463 -3.99 -20.22 -16.91
N PHE A 464 -3.07 -21.15 -17.20
CA PHE A 464 -2.52 -21.36 -18.52
C PHE A 464 -2.94 -22.74 -19.04
N THR A 465 -3.90 -22.77 -19.96
CA THR A 465 -4.38 -24.02 -20.57
C THR A 465 -3.33 -24.69 -21.45
N ASP A 466 -2.36 -23.91 -21.95
CA ASP A 466 -1.43 -24.31 -23.00
C ASP A 466 0.05 -24.14 -22.59
N LEU A 467 0.33 -24.09 -21.28
CA LEU A 467 1.69 -23.87 -20.77
C LEU A 467 2.63 -24.99 -21.22
N THR A 468 3.68 -24.62 -21.94
CA THR A 468 4.68 -25.55 -22.46
C THR A 468 6.04 -25.32 -21.83
N ILE A 469 6.64 -26.37 -21.26
CA ILE A 469 8.05 -26.40 -20.87
C ILE A 469 8.89 -26.68 -22.12
N ALA A 470 9.69 -25.71 -22.54
CA ALA A 470 10.67 -25.88 -23.61
C ALA A 470 12.07 -26.13 -23.01
N ALA A 471 12.56 -27.34 -23.15
CA ALA A 471 13.93 -27.71 -22.82
C ALA A 471 14.84 -27.58 -24.04
N ASN A 472 15.95 -26.86 -23.90
CA ASN A 472 16.84 -26.62 -25.02
C ASN A 472 17.77 -27.81 -25.38
N GLN A 473 17.79 -28.89 -24.58
CA GLN A 473 18.53 -30.14 -24.87
C GLN A 473 18.08 -31.31 -23.97
N LEU A 474 18.44 -32.53 -24.36
CA LEU A 474 18.26 -33.76 -23.57
C LEU A 474 19.31 -33.93 -22.43
N GLY A 475 20.40 -33.16 -22.48
CA GLY A 475 21.55 -33.29 -21.59
C GLY A 475 22.65 -34.21 -22.16
N PRO A 476 23.86 -34.23 -21.55
CA PRO A 476 25.00 -34.98 -22.05
C PRO A 476 24.86 -36.49 -21.81
N ASN A 477 25.60 -37.30 -22.59
CA ASN A 477 25.79 -38.74 -22.41
C ASN A 477 24.49 -39.58 -22.39
N ARG A 478 23.57 -39.30 -23.31
CA ARG A 478 22.35 -40.10 -23.48
C ARG A 478 22.59 -41.25 -24.44
N ASN A 479 22.05 -42.42 -24.10
CA ASN A 479 22.02 -43.61 -24.95
C ASN A 479 21.26 -43.30 -26.26
N GLU A 480 21.78 -43.80 -27.37
CA GLU A 480 21.19 -43.66 -28.71
C GLU A 480 19.72 -44.09 -28.76
N LEU A 481 19.35 -45.17 -28.05
CA LEU A 481 17.97 -45.64 -27.99
C LEU A 481 17.02 -44.58 -27.41
N TYR A 482 17.48 -43.82 -26.40
CA TYR A 482 16.69 -42.77 -25.77
C TYR A 482 16.57 -41.55 -26.70
N VAL A 483 17.67 -41.14 -27.34
CA VAL A 483 17.66 -40.02 -28.30
C VAL A 483 16.76 -40.35 -29.51
N ASN A 484 16.80 -41.58 -30.01
CA ASN A 484 15.97 -42.03 -31.12
C ASN A 484 14.47 -42.00 -30.81
N GLN A 485 14.07 -42.21 -29.55
CA GLN A 485 12.67 -42.07 -29.14
C GLN A 485 12.17 -40.62 -29.28
N PHE A 486 13.00 -39.62 -28.94
CA PHE A 486 12.63 -38.21 -29.13
C PHE A 486 12.62 -37.80 -30.60
N ASN A 487 13.56 -38.31 -31.40
CA ASN A 487 13.59 -38.08 -32.85
C ASN A 487 12.35 -38.68 -33.56
N ALA A 488 11.82 -39.79 -33.05
CA ALA A 488 10.66 -40.48 -33.61
C ALA A 488 9.30 -40.06 -33.01
N GLY A 489 9.26 -39.12 -32.05
CA GLY A 489 8.01 -38.74 -31.37
C GLY A 489 7.50 -39.77 -30.34
N LYS A 490 8.29 -40.80 -30.01
CA LYS A 490 7.87 -41.94 -29.17
C LYS A 490 8.41 -41.88 -27.75
N ALA A 491 8.95 -40.75 -27.32
CA ALA A 491 9.50 -40.57 -25.98
C ALA A 491 8.40 -40.66 -24.92
N LYS A 492 8.58 -41.53 -23.93
CA LYS A 492 7.63 -41.72 -22.81
C LYS A 492 8.03 -40.97 -21.55
N PHE A 493 9.31 -40.62 -21.41
CA PHE A 493 9.85 -40.05 -20.19
C PHE A 493 10.87 -38.96 -20.47
N TYR A 494 10.77 -37.85 -19.74
CA TYR A 494 11.79 -36.82 -19.67
C TYR A 494 12.12 -36.51 -18.22
N HIS A 495 13.38 -36.18 -17.92
CA HIS A 495 13.78 -35.78 -16.57
C HIS A 495 14.77 -34.62 -16.60
N THR A 496 14.69 -33.76 -15.59
CA THR A 496 15.65 -32.66 -15.40
C THR A 496 15.82 -32.32 -13.93
N ARG A 497 16.92 -31.65 -13.59
CA ARG A 497 17.25 -31.29 -12.20
C ARG A 497 16.26 -30.26 -11.66
N VAL A 498 15.81 -30.43 -10.41
CA VAL A 498 14.99 -29.41 -9.72
C VAL A 498 15.77 -28.08 -9.63
N ALA A 499 17.10 -28.13 -9.48
CA ALA A 499 17.95 -26.95 -9.46
C ALA A 499 17.92 -26.13 -10.76
N ALA A 500 17.56 -26.72 -11.91
CA ALA A 500 17.42 -25.97 -13.15
C ALA A 500 16.27 -24.96 -13.09
N PHE A 501 15.14 -25.35 -12.50
CA PHE A 501 13.98 -24.48 -12.27
C PHE A 501 14.26 -23.42 -11.21
N LYS A 502 14.93 -23.78 -10.10
CA LYS A 502 15.31 -22.83 -9.04
C LYS A 502 16.22 -21.71 -9.57
N ARG A 503 17.19 -22.03 -10.44
CA ARG A 503 18.10 -21.03 -11.04
C ARG A 503 17.37 -19.98 -11.88
N GLN A 504 16.20 -20.33 -12.40
CA GLN A 504 15.37 -19.45 -13.22
C GLN A 504 14.20 -18.85 -12.44
N LYS A 505 14.18 -18.98 -11.10
CA LYS A 505 13.10 -18.53 -10.21
C LYS A 505 11.71 -19.06 -10.61
N ILE A 506 11.67 -20.28 -11.17
CA ILE A 506 10.42 -20.95 -11.50
C ILE A 506 9.95 -21.72 -10.26
N GLU A 507 8.73 -21.43 -9.83
CA GLU A 507 8.07 -22.11 -8.71
C GLU A 507 7.70 -23.56 -9.05
N GLN A 508 7.69 -24.43 -8.05
CA GLN A 508 7.54 -25.88 -8.23
C GLN A 508 6.19 -26.28 -8.85
N HIS A 509 5.11 -25.60 -8.48
CA HIS A 509 3.77 -25.94 -8.98
C HIS A 509 3.59 -25.56 -10.46
N ILE A 510 4.34 -24.58 -11.00
CA ILE A 510 4.33 -24.25 -12.44
C ILE A 510 4.76 -25.48 -13.27
N VAL A 511 5.71 -26.24 -12.73
CA VAL A 511 6.21 -27.47 -13.36
C VAL A 511 5.15 -28.57 -13.37
N ILE A 512 4.31 -28.63 -12.33
CA ILE A 512 3.20 -29.58 -12.21
C ILE A 512 2.05 -29.20 -13.16
N GLU A 513 1.83 -27.89 -13.38
CA GLU A 513 0.75 -27.37 -14.23
C GLU A 513 1.06 -27.35 -15.71
N ALA A 514 2.34 -27.47 -16.08
CA ALA A 514 2.74 -27.55 -17.48
C ALA A 514 1.96 -28.67 -18.18
N ARG A 515 1.27 -28.32 -19.26
CA ARG A 515 0.46 -29.24 -20.05
C ARG A 515 1.28 -29.95 -21.11
N TYR A 516 2.32 -29.27 -21.59
CA TYR A 516 3.16 -29.79 -22.65
C TYR A 516 4.65 -29.65 -22.34
N LEU A 517 5.43 -30.53 -22.93
CA LEU A 517 6.87 -30.53 -22.91
C LEU A 517 7.39 -30.55 -24.35
N ALA A 518 8.27 -29.62 -24.67
CA ALA A 518 8.98 -29.52 -25.94
C ALA A 518 10.47 -29.67 -25.68
N VAL A 519 11.15 -30.54 -26.44
CA VAL A 519 12.61 -30.73 -26.31
C VAL A 519 13.27 -30.42 -27.63
N ALA A 520 14.26 -29.54 -27.61
CA ALA A 520 15.07 -29.22 -28.77
C ALA A 520 16.15 -30.30 -28.98
N LEU A 521 16.22 -30.83 -30.20
CA LEU A 521 17.17 -31.87 -30.61
C LEU A 521 18.21 -31.30 -31.57
N THR A 522 19.46 -31.71 -31.44
CA THR A 522 20.56 -31.27 -32.31
C THR A 522 20.48 -31.97 -33.66
N GLN A 523 20.58 -31.22 -34.77
CA GLN A 523 20.69 -31.82 -36.10
C GLN A 523 22.05 -32.51 -36.31
N LEU A 524 22.07 -33.55 -37.15
CA LEU A 524 23.25 -34.34 -37.52
C LEU A 524 24.42 -33.50 -38.09
N GLU A 525 24.16 -32.27 -38.58
CA GLU A 525 25.17 -31.34 -39.12
C GLU A 525 25.61 -30.21 -38.15
N GLY A 526 25.15 -30.20 -36.89
CA GLY A 526 25.93 -29.66 -35.78
C GLY A 526 25.89 -28.17 -35.43
N GLN A 527 24.98 -27.33 -35.95
CA GLN A 527 24.88 -25.91 -35.52
C GLN A 527 23.50 -25.38 -35.14
N LYS A 528 22.44 -26.17 -35.32
CA LYS A 528 21.05 -25.75 -35.00
C LYS A 528 20.32 -26.85 -34.25
N ARG A 529 19.47 -26.43 -33.31
CA ARG A 529 18.54 -27.31 -32.60
C ARG A 529 17.12 -27.05 -33.06
N GLU A 530 16.33 -28.11 -33.19
CA GLU A 530 14.94 -28.02 -33.64
C GLU A 530 13.98 -28.69 -32.67
N ILE A 531 12.80 -28.09 -32.53
CA ILE A 531 11.65 -28.66 -31.83
C ILE A 531 10.64 -29.07 -32.90
N LYS A 532 10.47 -30.39 -33.06
CA LYS A 532 9.48 -30.98 -34.00
C LYS A 532 8.20 -31.45 -33.30
N TYR A 533 8.35 -31.95 -32.07
CA TYR A 533 7.30 -32.61 -31.34
C TYR A 533 6.99 -31.89 -30.04
N LEU A 534 5.70 -31.86 -29.71
CA LEU A 534 5.15 -31.38 -28.46
C LEU A 534 4.56 -32.58 -27.72
N TYR A 535 4.99 -32.82 -26.48
CA TYR A 535 4.56 -33.98 -25.70
C TYR A 535 3.59 -33.56 -24.60
N PRO A 536 2.35 -34.05 -24.57
CA PRO A 536 1.45 -33.86 -23.44
C PRO A 536 2.07 -34.44 -22.17
N ILE A 537 2.05 -33.69 -21.07
CA ILE A 537 2.51 -34.14 -19.77
C ILE A 537 1.34 -34.85 -19.07
N ILE A 538 1.45 -36.16 -18.90
CA ILE A 538 0.45 -36.97 -18.18
C ILE A 538 0.65 -36.82 -16.67
N LYS A 539 1.92 -36.81 -16.24
CA LYS A 539 2.30 -36.74 -14.82
C LYS A 539 3.66 -36.06 -14.69
N ALA A 540 3.76 -35.13 -13.74
CA ALA A 540 5.02 -34.53 -13.31
C ALA A 540 5.23 -34.82 -11.83
N GLU A 541 6.32 -35.47 -11.47
CA GLU A 541 6.61 -35.85 -10.08
C GLU A 541 8.07 -35.58 -9.70
N LYS A 542 8.27 -35.29 -8.41
CA LYS A 542 9.58 -35.03 -7.83
C LYS A 542 10.11 -36.32 -7.24
N VAL A 543 11.22 -36.81 -7.79
CA VAL A 543 11.83 -38.09 -7.44
C VAL A 543 13.32 -37.91 -7.20
N LYS A 544 13.93 -38.81 -6.42
CA LYS A 544 15.39 -38.84 -6.29
C LYS A 544 15.99 -39.41 -7.57
N ARG A 545 17.20 -38.98 -7.93
CA ARG A 545 17.91 -39.51 -9.12
C ARG A 545 18.09 -41.03 -9.05
N GLY A 546 18.28 -41.56 -7.84
CA GLY A 546 18.33 -42.98 -7.50
C GLY A 546 17.14 -43.80 -8.01
N ASP A 547 15.96 -43.20 -7.98
CA ASP A 547 14.69 -43.86 -8.28
C ASP A 547 14.34 -43.83 -9.78
N ILE A 548 15.13 -43.12 -10.60
CA ILE A 548 14.94 -43.01 -12.04
C ILE A 548 15.74 -44.10 -12.76
N SER A 549 15.03 -45.00 -13.43
CA SER A 549 15.64 -46.10 -14.21
C SER A 549 16.47 -45.60 -15.40
N ILE A 550 17.39 -46.45 -15.89
CA ILE A 550 18.21 -46.17 -17.08
C ILE A 550 17.33 -45.93 -18.31
N ALA A 551 16.21 -46.65 -18.45
CA ALA A 551 15.26 -46.46 -19.55
C ALA A 551 14.57 -45.09 -19.50
N GLN A 552 14.31 -44.54 -18.30
CA GLN A 552 13.70 -43.22 -18.12
C GLN A 552 14.72 -42.08 -18.24
N ALA A 553 15.96 -42.32 -17.81
CA ALA A 553 17.01 -41.30 -17.82
C ALA A 553 17.80 -41.26 -19.15
N GLY A 554 17.81 -42.37 -19.89
CA GLY A 554 18.70 -42.55 -21.03
C GLY A 554 20.19 -42.50 -20.67
N ALA A 555 20.55 -42.53 -19.39
CA ALA A 555 21.93 -42.48 -18.92
C ALA A 555 22.08 -43.22 -17.58
N GLU A 556 23.26 -43.78 -17.35
CA GLU A 556 23.62 -44.37 -16.06
C GLU A 556 23.68 -43.31 -14.95
N LEU A 557 23.67 -43.78 -13.71
CA LEU A 557 23.55 -42.94 -12.53
C LEU A 557 24.89 -42.23 -12.26
N SER A 558 24.97 -40.95 -12.60
CA SER A 558 26.17 -40.14 -12.41
C SER A 558 26.20 -39.54 -11.00
N PHE A 559 26.96 -40.20 -10.12
CA PHE A 559 27.56 -39.70 -8.86
C PHE A 559 26.68 -39.34 -7.65
N ASN A 560 25.43 -38.85 -7.78
CA ASN A 560 24.62 -38.49 -6.61
C ASN A 560 23.15 -38.95 -6.71
N GLY A 561 22.82 -40.04 -6.02
CA GLY A 561 21.48 -40.65 -6.03
C GLY A 561 20.41 -39.85 -5.29
N ASP A 562 20.79 -39.04 -4.31
CA ASP A 562 19.86 -38.26 -3.48
C ASP A 562 19.48 -36.89 -4.09
N GLU A 563 20.10 -36.50 -5.21
CA GLU A 563 19.73 -35.26 -5.91
C GLU A 563 18.28 -35.35 -6.43
N LEU A 564 17.48 -34.29 -6.24
CA LEU A 564 16.07 -34.25 -6.64
C LEU A 564 15.92 -33.85 -8.11
N TYR A 565 15.14 -34.63 -8.85
CA TYR A 565 14.79 -34.42 -10.25
C TYR A 565 13.27 -34.34 -10.42
N TRP A 566 12.86 -33.61 -11.45
CA TRP A 566 11.52 -33.74 -12.01
C TRP A 566 11.53 -34.89 -13.02
N LEU A 567 10.58 -35.81 -12.86
CA LEU A 567 10.27 -36.86 -13.83
C LEU A 567 8.92 -36.56 -14.47
N PHE A 568 8.92 -36.47 -15.80
CA PHE A 568 7.74 -36.24 -16.61
C PHE A 568 7.39 -37.52 -17.35
N THR A 569 6.15 -37.99 -17.16
CA THR A 569 5.55 -39.04 -17.99
C THR A 569 4.83 -38.37 -19.15
N LEU A 570 5.21 -38.74 -20.37
CA LEU A 570 4.78 -38.10 -21.61
C LEU A 570 3.72 -38.96 -22.32
N GLY A 571 2.71 -38.28 -22.88
CA GLY A 571 1.71 -38.88 -23.74
C GLY A 571 2.13 -38.90 -25.21
N GLU A 572 1.17 -39.20 -26.09
CA GLU A 572 1.41 -39.25 -27.53
C GLU A 572 1.81 -37.87 -28.07
N SER A 573 2.90 -37.84 -28.85
CA SER A 573 3.45 -36.58 -29.34
C SER A 573 2.55 -35.94 -30.40
N LEU A 574 2.42 -34.63 -30.32
CA LEU A 574 1.79 -33.79 -31.33
C LEU A 574 2.87 -33.18 -32.23
N ILE A 575 2.61 -33.08 -33.53
CA ILE A 575 3.56 -32.51 -34.49
C ILE A 575 3.31 -31.01 -34.61
N LEU A 576 4.36 -30.21 -34.51
CA LEU A 576 4.26 -28.76 -34.73
C LEU A 576 4.15 -28.46 -36.24
N LYS A 577 3.23 -27.58 -36.63
CA LYS A 577 3.07 -27.13 -38.02
C LYS A 577 4.32 -26.42 -38.54
N ASN A 578 4.94 -25.63 -37.68
CA ASN A 578 6.19 -24.93 -37.95
C ASN A 578 7.26 -25.45 -36.99
N VAL A 579 8.33 -26.02 -37.55
CA VAL A 579 9.48 -26.45 -36.77
C VAL A 579 10.16 -25.21 -36.18
N MET A 580 10.28 -25.17 -34.85
CA MET A 580 10.99 -24.09 -34.19
C MET A 580 12.49 -24.40 -34.18
N THR A 581 13.28 -23.50 -34.76
CA THR A 581 14.76 -23.61 -34.77
C THR A 581 15.37 -22.65 -33.77
N GLN A 582 16.35 -23.12 -33.01
CA GLN A 582 17.15 -22.32 -32.09
C GLN A 582 18.64 -22.49 -32.41
N ASP A 583 19.40 -21.41 -32.28
CA ASP A 583 20.86 -21.45 -32.35
C ASP A 583 21.43 -22.30 -31.21
N TRP A 584 22.53 -22.98 -31.49
CA TRP A 584 23.16 -23.88 -30.53
C TRP A 584 23.68 -23.11 -29.30
N ASP A 585 23.24 -23.53 -28.10
CA ASP A 585 23.68 -22.99 -26.81
C ASP A 585 24.30 -24.11 -25.96
N ILE A 586 25.47 -23.82 -25.40
CA ILE A 586 26.24 -24.72 -24.52
C ILE A 586 25.50 -24.95 -23.20
N HIS A 587 24.78 -23.94 -22.71
CA HIS A 587 24.15 -23.99 -21.40
C HIS A 587 22.74 -24.56 -21.47
N PHE A 588 22.41 -25.47 -20.55
CA PHE A 588 21.03 -25.95 -20.38
C PHE A 588 20.12 -24.79 -19.92
N LYS A 589 19.04 -24.55 -20.67
CA LYS A 589 18.02 -23.54 -20.40
C LYS A 589 16.63 -24.17 -20.55
N LEU A 590 15.76 -23.87 -19.59
CA LEU A 590 14.33 -24.13 -19.68
C LEU A 590 13.62 -22.80 -19.94
N ASN A 591 12.64 -22.81 -20.84
CA ASN A 591 11.78 -21.65 -21.06
C ASN A 591 10.33 -22.09 -20.95
N PHE A 592 9.46 -21.21 -20.46
CA PHE A 592 8.02 -21.38 -20.57
C PHE A 592 7.50 -20.58 -21.75
N MET A 593 6.67 -21.21 -22.56
CA MET A 593 6.00 -20.53 -23.67
C MET A 593 4.52 -20.91 -23.68
N LEU A 594 3.69 -19.94 -24.06
CA LEU A 594 2.29 -20.17 -24.42
C LEU A 594 2.26 -20.53 -25.90
N LEU A 595 2.04 -21.80 -26.20
CA LEU A 595 1.88 -22.30 -27.56
C LEU A 595 0.39 -22.43 -27.86
N HIS A 596 -0.15 -21.51 -28.66
CA HIS A 596 -1.54 -21.63 -29.10
C HIS A 596 -1.73 -22.93 -29.91
N LEU A 597 -2.75 -23.71 -29.55
CA LEU A 597 -3.11 -24.98 -30.21
C LEU A 597 -3.26 -24.88 -31.74
N THR A 598 -3.47 -23.69 -32.29
CA THR A 598 -3.51 -23.44 -33.74
C THR A 598 -2.19 -23.80 -34.46
N GLN A 599 -1.07 -23.82 -33.74
CA GLN A 599 0.26 -24.15 -34.26
C GLN A 599 0.56 -25.66 -34.27
N VAL A 600 -0.38 -26.49 -33.81
CA VAL A 600 -0.22 -27.94 -33.69
C VAL A 600 -1.05 -28.65 -34.76
N ASP A 601 -0.47 -29.66 -35.41
CA ASP A 601 -1.15 -30.50 -36.40
C ASP A 601 -1.67 -31.77 -35.73
N PHE A 602 -2.99 -31.87 -35.58
CA PHE A 602 -3.64 -33.08 -35.10
C PHE A 602 -3.74 -34.07 -36.26
N LYS A 603 -2.65 -34.78 -36.58
CA LYS A 603 -2.77 -35.95 -37.44
C LYS A 603 -3.51 -37.03 -36.66
N GLY A 604 -4.71 -37.36 -37.15
CA GLY A 604 -5.68 -38.22 -36.51
C GLY A 604 -5.18 -39.63 -36.22
N VAL A 605 -5.82 -40.21 -35.19
CA VAL A 605 -5.96 -41.66 -34.99
C VAL A 605 -6.51 -42.33 -36.24
#